data_AF-A0A328PRK3-F1
#
_entry.id   AF-A0A328PRK3-F1
#
_cell.length_a   1.000
_cell.length_b   1.000
_cell.length_c   1.000
_cell.angle_alpha   90.00
_cell.angle_beta   90.00
_cell.angle_gamma   90.00
#
_symmetry.space_group_name_H-M   'P 1'
#
loop_
_entity.id
_entity.type
_entity.pdbx_description
1 polymer ?
#
loop_
_entity_poly.entity_id
_entity_poly.type
_entity_poly.pdbx_seq_one_letter_code
_entity_poly.pdbx_strand_id
1 'polypeptide(L)'
;MATRRHKKDIGDKEKISFPNICSSARVVFLFCFVLIVSITLARTEIGLIYKGPYNYFNEVIFSLYKYADISIPPSDTSNRMEIIYNDGLFYIKYKNQNVSTLLSNMESTIKELVNEPPRSVFVIAEDSFILTDSGTKTSVFLTWDQNMEVKLDMNGFIFEHAFSPSLGEFIYRIPSRLVDLEISGANSEIILNDKKINIPIVLKVPPSKIFIEDGIKKIEIDLTDYHESKYVVDLKKHDIYQRVNTKVKKVFEIESGIFFYGEPLSIWMPNGGEPFITDSRFYCDYGDIEEKSKTFFIDGEIVFAHENDKTIYLLTSSGHFVTLGKKNINRDFERAPMSIIVTDKYIQIKTFKLESYRVDFEGGIFKEGNVYNMNLDLPSYDHKDFYEFNKLSFEIKDNEIIIYNISEE
;
A
#
# COMPACT_ATOMS: atom_id res chain seq x y z
N MET A 1 -63.65 -16.64 -42.98
CA MET A 1 -62.18 -16.46 -43.11
C MET A 1 -61.90 -15.01 -42.76
N ALA A 2 -61.46 -14.68 -41.53
CA ALA A 2 -60.07 -14.82 -41.05
C ALA A 2 -59.13 -14.01 -41.99
N THR A 3 -58.46 -12.91 -41.63
CA THR A 3 -57.74 -12.46 -40.41
C THR A 3 -57.47 -10.94 -40.56
N ARG A 4 -57.77 -10.04 -39.58
CA ARG A 4 -56.92 -9.57 -38.45
C ARG A 4 -55.48 -9.20 -38.87
N ARG A 5 -54.90 -8.01 -38.56
CA ARG A 5 -54.90 -7.26 -37.29
C ARG A 5 -54.72 -5.73 -37.47
N HIS A 6 -55.30 -5.00 -36.51
CA HIS A 6 -55.10 -3.59 -36.18
C HIS A 6 -53.63 -3.19 -35.95
N LYS A 7 -53.32 -1.92 -36.25
CA LYS A 7 -52.59 -1.06 -35.30
C LYS A 7 -53.33 0.26 -35.13
N LYS A 8 -53.65 0.53 -33.88
CA LYS A 8 -54.37 1.67 -33.31
C LYS A 8 -53.27 2.48 -32.62
N ASP A 9 -53.02 3.72 -33.03
CA ASP A 9 -52.22 4.65 -32.22
C ASP A 9 -53.17 5.73 -31.68
N ILE A 10 -53.58 5.50 -30.44
CA ILE A 10 -54.25 6.43 -29.53
C ILE A 10 -53.32 6.51 -28.33
N GLY A 11 -53.07 7.72 -27.81
CA GLY A 11 -52.63 7.87 -26.43
C GLY A 11 -51.65 9.01 -26.19
N ASP A 12 -52.23 10.21 -26.08
CA ASP A 12 -51.82 11.33 -25.24
C ASP A 12 -50.50 11.24 -24.47
N LYS A 13 -49.63 12.21 -24.77
CA LYS A 13 -48.58 12.66 -23.84
C LYS A 13 -49.26 13.32 -22.65
N GLU A 14 -49.37 12.62 -21.53
CA GLU A 14 -49.54 13.27 -20.24
C GLU A 14 -48.29 14.10 -19.94
N LYS A 15 -48.37 15.41 -20.21
CA LYS A 15 -47.55 16.40 -19.53
C LYS A 15 -47.94 16.35 -18.06
N ILE A 16 -47.12 15.72 -17.23
CA ILE A 16 -47.18 15.89 -15.79
C ILE A 16 -46.89 17.37 -15.50
N SER A 17 -47.94 18.14 -15.25
CA SER A 17 -47.85 19.49 -14.72
C SER A 17 -47.34 19.39 -13.28
N PHE A 18 -46.11 19.82 -13.03
CA PHE A 18 -45.73 20.17 -11.67
C PHE A 18 -46.63 21.33 -11.21
N PRO A 19 -47.27 21.24 -10.04
CA PRO A 19 -47.95 22.39 -9.50
C PRO A 19 -46.90 23.48 -9.27
N ASN A 20 -47.13 24.66 -9.85
CA ASN A 20 -46.37 25.87 -9.52
C ASN A 20 -46.51 26.11 -8.01
N ILE A 21 -45.53 25.66 -7.23
CA ILE A 21 -45.43 25.93 -5.80
C ILE A 21 -45.31 27.45 -5.69
N CYS A 22 -46.40 28.08 -5.24
CA CYS A 22 -46.54 29.52 -5.06
C CYS A 22 -45.35 30.06 -4.24
N SER A 23 -44.85 31.26 -4.58
CA SER A 23 -43.71 31.89 -3.89
C SER A 23 -43.92 31.99 -2.36
N SER A 24 -45.18 32.13 -1.94
CA SER A 24 -45.59 32.09 -0.53
C SER A 24 -45.36 30.73 0.13
N ALA A 25 -45.53 29.61 -0.58
CA ALA A 25 -45.26 28.28 -0.05
C ALA A 25 -43.75 28.01 0.11
N ARG A 26 -42.90 28.55 -0.77
CA ARG A 26 -41.43 28.51 -0.59
C ARG A 26 -40.98 29.37 0.59
N VAL A 27 -41.57 30.55 0.78
CA VAL A 27 -41.28 31.43 1.92
C VAL A 27 -41.75 30.80 3.23
N VAL A 28 -42.93 30.17 3.27
CA VAL A 28 -43.43 29.43 4.45
C VAL A 28 -42.58 28.20 4.74
N PHE A 29 -42.12 27.45 3.72
CA PHE A 29 -41.19 26.33 3.94
C PHE A 29 -39.84 26.81 4.47
N LEU A 30 -39.30 27.91 3.94
CA LEU A 30 -38.06 28.51 4.43
C LEU A 30 -38.23 29.04 5.87
N PHE A 31 -39.36 29.68 6.18
CA PHE A 31 -39.65 30.16 7.53
C PHE A 31 -39.85 29.01 8.51
N CYS A 32 -40.58 27.97 8.15
CA CYS A 32 -40.74 26.76 8.96
C CYS A 32 -39.40 26.02 9.11
N PHE A 33 -38.58 25.96 8.06
CA PHE A 33 -37.23 25.37 8.13
C PHE A 33 -36.35 26.19 9.07
N VAL A 34 -36.30 27.52 8.93
CA VAL A 34 -35.54 28.42 9.81
C VAL A 34 -36.07 28.38 11.24
N LEU A 35 -37.39 28.25 11.46
CA LEU A 35 -38.00 28.18 12.79
C LEU A 35 -37.74 26.81 13.44
N ILE A 36 -37.82 25.72 12.69
CA ILE A 36 -37.47 24.36 13.15
C ILE A 36 -35.97 24.32 13.46
N VAL A 37 -35.12 24.84 12.58
CA VAL A 37 -33.67 25.04 12.80
C VAL A 37 -33.46 25.84 14.08
N SER A 38 -34.06 27.02 14.23
CA SER A 38 -33.89 27.87 15.42
C SER A 38 -34.38 27.23 16.73
N ILE A 39 -35.47 26.46 16.70
CA ILE A 39 -36.04 25.77 17.88
C ILE A 39 -35.26 24.48 18.20
N THR A 40 -34.69 23.80 17.20
CA THR A 40 -33.82 22.63 17.39
C THR A 40 -32.37 23.00 17.70
N LEU A 41 -31.98 24.26 17.47
CA LEU A 41 -30.63 24.80 17.70
C LEU A 41 -30.45 25.53 19.02
N ALA A 42 -31.53 25.94 19.71
CA ALA A 42 -31.41 26.53 21.04
C ALA A 42 -30.97 25.44 22.04
N ARG A 43 -29.66 25.33 22.26
CA ARG A 43 -29.04 24.35 23.16
C ARG A 43 -28.91 24.93 24.55
N THR A 44 -28.90 24.05 25.55
CA THR A 44 -28.50 24.43 26.90
C THR A 44 -27.07 24.99 26.84
N GLU A 45 -26.90 26.24 27.26
CA GLU A 45 -25.58 26.86 27.41
C GLU A 45 -24.96 26.43 28.75
N ILE A 46 -23.73 25.92 28.70
CA ILE A 46 -22.97 25.47 29.86
C ILE A 46 -21.70 26.30 29.98
N GLY A 47 -21.56 26.97 31.13
CA GLY A 47 -20.32 27.65 31.50
C GLY A 47 -19.30 26.64 32.03
N LEU A 48 -18.25 26.36 31.27
CA LEU A 48 -17.25 25.34 31.64
C LEU A 48 -16.15 25.94 32.51
N ILE A 49 -15.90 25.31 33.66
CA ILE A 49 -14.74 25.55 34.52
C ILE A 49 -13.89 24.28 34.51
N TYR A 50 -12.80 24.30 33.74
CA TYR A 50 -11.89 23.16 33.61
C TYR A 50 -10.63 23.36 34.47
N LYS A 51 -10.37 22.40 35.37
CA LYS A 51 -9.19 22.33 36.24
C LYS A 51 -8.49 20.99 36.05
N GLY A 52 -7.83 20.82 34.90
CA GLY A 52 -7.06 19.63 34.59
C GLY A 52 -5.92 19.87 33.61
N PRO A 53 -5.17 18.81 33.25
CA PRO A 53 -4.07 18.88 32.29
C PRO A 53 -4.50 19.35 30.89
N TYR A 54 -3.72 20.24 30.27
CA TYR A 54 -4.03 20.82 28.95
C TYR A 54 -4.23 19.77 27.85
N ASN A 55 -3.51 18.65 27.90
CA ASN A 55 -3.60 17.57 26.91
C ASN A 55 -4.97 16.87 26.85
N TYR A 56 -5.81 16.98 27.89
CA TYR A 56 -7.16 16.41 27.90
C TYR A 56 -8.25 17.43 27.59
N PHE A 57 -7.91 18.71 27.48
CA PHE A 57 -8.89 19.79 27.35
C PHE A 57 -9.74 19.66 26.09
N ASN A 58 -9.12 19.37 24.94
CA ASN A 58 -9.82 19.23 23.66
C ASN A 58 -10.85 18.11 23.70
N GLU A 59 -10.49 16.92 24.19
CA GLU A 59 -11.38 15.77 24.26
C GLU A 59 -12.59 16.04 25.18
N VAL A 60 -12.36 16.70 26.33
CA VAL A 60 -13.42 17.12 27.25
C VAL A 60 -14.33 18.15 26.59
N ILE A 61 -13.77 19.15 25.92
CA ILE A 61 -14.54 20.18 25.22
C ILE A 61 -15.39 19.57 24.11
N PHE A 62 -14.83 18.71 23.26
CA PHE A 62 -15.56 18.11 22.16
C PHE A 62 -16.67 17.19 22.67
N SER A 63 -16.41 16.41 23.73
CA SER A 63 -17.43 15.60 24.40
C SER A 63 -18.58 16.45 24.93
N LEU A 64 -18.30 17.63 25.50
CA LEU A 64 -19.33 18.56 25.98
C LEU A 64 -20.08 19.26 24.84
N TYR A 65 -19.36 19.70 23.81
CA TYR A 65 -19.90 20.45 22.68
C TYR A 65 -20.91 19.65 21.87
N LYS A 66 -20.74 18.33 21.85
CA LYS A 66 -21.69 17.37 21.27
C LYS A 66 -23.08 17.47 21.90
N TYR A 67 -23.24 17.97 23.13
CA TYR A 67 -24.54 18.03 23.80
C TYR A 67 -25.01 19.44 24.17
N ALA A 68 -24.08 20.38 24.34
CA ALA A 68 -24.37 21.74 24.82
C ALA A 68 -23.57 22.82 24.06
N ASP A 69 -24.04 24.06 24.13
CA ASP A 69 -23.19 25.21 23.80
C ASP A 69 -22.28 25.50 25.01
N ILE A 70 -21.03 25.89 24.75
CA ILE A 70 -20.02 26.07 25.79
C ILE A 70 -19.64 27.55 25.89
N SER A 71 -19.72 28.13 27.08
CA SER A 71 -19.16 29.44 27.38
C SER A 71 -17.90 29.35 28.24
N ILE A 72 -16.82 29.96 27.76
CA ILE A 72 -15.52 30.09 28.44
C ILE A 72 -15.02 31.52 28.23
N PRO A 73 -14.93 32.37 29.28
CA PRO A 73 -15.35 32.11 30.65
C PRO A 73 -16.87 31.90 30.79
N PRO A 74 -17.33 31.25 31.88
CA PRO A 74 -18.77 31.04 32.13
C PRO A 74 -19.55 32.35 32.11
N SER A 75 -20.66 32.38 31.37
CA SER A 75 -21.60 33.50 31.44
C SER A 75 -22.34 33.54 32.79
N ASP A 76 -22.80 34.72 33.22
CA ASP A 76 -23.56 34.87 34.47
C ASP A 76 -24.92 34.16 34.44
N THR A 77 -25.42 33.84 33.24
CA THR A 77 -26.73 33.24 33.01
C THR A 77 -26.69 31.74 32.71
N SER A 78 -25.51 31.15 32.48
CA SER A 78 -25.36 29.72 32.16
C SER A 78 -25.25 28.84 33.40
N ASN A 79 -25.69 27.58 33.27
CA ASN A 79 -25.43 26.59 34.31
C ASN A 79 -23.94 26.22 34.29
N ARG A 80 -23.29 26.24 35.45
CA ARG A 80 -21.85 25.97 35.54
C ARG A 80 -21.57 24.48 35.65
N MET A 81 -20.67 23.98 34.81
CA MET A 81 -20.08 22.65 34.91
C MET A 81 -18.62 22.79 35.33
N GLU A 82 -18.26 22.25 36.49
CA GLU A 82 -16.89 22.22 36.98
C GLU A 82 -16.31 20.82 36.79
N ILE A 83 -15.18 20.73 36.09
CA ILE A 83 -14.46 19.47 35.83
C ILE A 83 -13.06 19.58 36.44
N ILE A 84 -12.77 18.72 37.40
CA ILE A 84 -11.50 18.67 38.11
C ILE A 84 -10.83 17.32 37.84
N TYR A 85 -9.58 17.35 37.38
CA TYR A 85 -8.78 16.13 37.22
C TYR A 85 -7.95 15.87 38.48
N ASN A 86 -8.02 14.65 39.01
CA ASN A 86 -7.16 14.20 40.10
C ASN A 86 -6.87 12.69 39.97
N ASP A 87 -5.59 12.32 40.03
CA ASP A 87 -5.10 10.93 40.03
C ASP A 87 -5.78 10.00 39.02
N GLY A 88 -5.87 10.42 37.75
CA GLY A 88 -6.44 9.59 36.67
C GLY A 88 -7.95 9.64 36.53
N LEU A 89 -8.66 10.33 37.42
CA LEU A 89 -10.12 10.49 37.39
C LEU A 89 -10.54 11.94 37.16
N PHE A 90 -11.66 12.11 36.47
CA PHE A 90 -12.34 13.39 36.27
C PHE A 90 -13.55 13.48 37.18
N TYR A 91 -13.55 14.46 38.07
CA TYR A 91 -14.65 14.78 38.97
C TYR A 91 -15.47 15.90 38.35
N ILE A 92 -16.71 15.60 37.98
CA ILE A 92 -17.62 16.50 37.29
C ILE A 92 -18.74 16.91 38.26
N LYS A 93 -18.89 18.22 38.45
CA LYS A 93 -19.99 18.83 39.21
C LYS A 93 -20.85 19.65 38.27
N TYR A 94 -22.12 19.27 38.13
CA TYR A 94 -23.09 19.96 37.29
C TYR A 94 -24.48 19.91 37.92
N LYS A 95 -25.12 21.07 38.06
CA LYS A 95 -26.40 21.21 38.79
C LYS A 95 -26.29 20.55 40.20
N ASN A 96 -27.17 19.61 40.53
CA ASN A 96 -27.18 18.89 41.81
C ASN A 96 -26.48 17.52 41.75
N GLN A 97 -25.70 17.24 40.69
CA GLN A 97 -25.03 15.96 40.48
C GLN A 97 -23.51 16.12 40.60
N ASN A 98 -22.89 15.16 41.28
CA ASN A 98 -21.43 15.01 41.37
C ASN A 98 -21.09 13.59 40.93
N VAL A 99 -20.28 13.46 39.88
CA VAL A 99 -19.90 12.17 39.31
C VAL A 99 -18.39 12.13 39.12
N SER A 100 -17.78 10.96 39.27
CA SER A 100 -16.39 10.71 38.91
C SER A 100 -16.33 9.75 37.72
N THR A 101 -15.50 10.04 36.73
CA THR A 101 -15.38 9.22 35.52
C THR A 101 -13.95 9.13 35.02
N LEU A 102 -13.69 8.15 34.15
CA LEU A 102 -12.45 8.05 33.38
C LEU A 102 -12.62 8.80 32.05
N LEU A 103 -11.51 9.22 31.44
CA LEU A 103 -11.53 9.89 30.14
C LEU A 103 -12.27 9.09 29.07
N SER A 104 -12.03 7.76 29.03
CA SER A 104 -12.70 6.83 28.10
C SER A 104 -14.22 6.79 28.21
N ASN A 105 -14.77 7.24 29.35
CA ASN A 105 -16.21 7.26 29.65
C ASN A 105 -16.75 8.71 29.72
N MET A 106 -15.97 9.70 29.29
CA MET A 106 -16.31 11.12 29.41
C MET A 106 -17.58 11.45 28.64
N GLU A 107 -17.68 11.03 27.38
CA GLU A 107 -18.84 11.31 26.52
C GLU A 107 -20.14 10.73 27.10
N SER A 108 -20.13 9.47 27.53
CA SER A 108 -21.31 8.83 28.13
C SER A 108 -21.73 9.50 29.43
N THR A 109 -20.76 9.88 30.27
CA THR A 109 -21.01 10.62 31.52
C THR A 109 -21.64 11.98 31.23
N ILE A 110 -21.09 12.74 30.27
CA ILE A 110 -21.63 14.05 29.87
C ILE A 110 -23.05 13.90 29.30
N LYS A 111 -23.29 12.89 28.46
CA LYS A 111 -24.62 12.60 27.91
C LYS A 111 -25.67 12.42 29.02
N GLU A 112 -25.33 11.67 30.07
CA GLU A 112 -26.21 11.44 31.22
C GLU A 112 -26.42 12.71 32.07
N LEU A 113 -25.36 13.49 32.32
CA LEU A 113 -25.42 14.72 33.11
C LEU A 113 -26.21 15.83 32.42
N VAL A 114 -26.00 16.02 31.11
CA VAL A 114 -26.62 17.07 30.31
C VAL A 114 -28.03 16.67 29.90
N ASN A 115 -28.24 15.38 29.57
CA ASN A 115 -29.50 14.79 29.17
C ASN A 115 -30.17 15.53 27.98
N GLU A 116 -29.36 15.88 26.98
CA GLU A 116 -29.79 16.48 25.72
C GLU A 116 -29.49 15.51 24.56
N PRO A 117 -30.26 15.53 23.46
CA PRO A 117 -29.90 14.78 22.25
C PRO A 117 -28.52 15.24 21.76
N PRO A 118 -27.73 14.46 21.01
CA PRO A 118 -26.47 14.98 20.46
C PRO A 118 -26.73 16.08 19.41
N ARG A 119 -25.77 16.97 19.20
CA ARG A 119 -25.76 18.03 18.19
C ARG A 119 -25.81 17.37 16.81
N SER A 120 -26.53 17.99 15.89
CA SER A 120 -26.56 17.56 14.50
C SER A 120 -25.99 18.65 13.60
N VAL A 121 -25.31 18.23 12.54
CA VAL A 121 -24.84 19.09 11.46
C VAL A 121 -25.56 18.76 10.17
N PHE A 122 -25.82 19.77 9.37
CA PHE A 122 -26.39 19.63 8.04
C PHE A 122 -25.27 19.50 7.02
N VAL A 123 -25.16 18.32 6.42
CA VAL A 123 -24.09 17.99 5.48
C VAL A 123 -24.67 17.96 4.07
N ILE A 124 -24.04 18.68 3.15
CA ILE A 124 -24.41 18.82 1.75
C ILE A 124 -23.33 18.16 0.90
N ALA A 125 -23.73 17.24 0.04
CA ALA A 125 -22.88 16.58 -0.92
C ALA A 125 -22.73 17.46 -2.17
N GLU A 126 -21.52 17.95 -2.43
CA GLU A 126 -21.14 18.65 -3.65
C GLU A 126 -20.60 17.63 -4.67
N ASP A 127 -21.07 17.70 -5.91
CA ASP A 127 -20.67 16.81 -7.02
C ASP A 127 -20.66 15.29 -6.69
N SER A 128 -21.48 14.89 -5.71
CA SER A 128 -21.49 13.55 -5.12
C SER A 128 -22.84 13.25 -4.45
N PHE A 129 -23.05 12.01 -4.01
CA PHE A 129 -24.17 11.62 -3.15
C PHE A 129 -23.69 10.97 -1.87
N ILE A 130 -24.30 11.32 -0.74
CA ILE A 130 -24.08 10.63 0.53
C ILE A 130 -24.87 9.32 0.54
N LEU A 131 -24.18 8.21 0.77
CA LEU A 131 -24.80 6.91 0.97
C LEU A 131 -25.38 6.81 2.38
N THR A 132 -26.64 6.44 2.47
CA THR A 132 -27.37 6.20 3.73
C THR A 132 -28.06 4.84 3.65
N ASP A 133 -28.51 4.30 4.78
CA ASP A 133 -29.29 3.05 4.83
C ASP A 133 -30.56 3.11 3.95
N SER A 134 -31.09 4.32 3.72
CA SER A 134 -32.26 4.59 2.89
C SER A 134 -31.97 4.85 1.41
N GLY A 135 -30.70 4.75 0.98
CA GLY A 135 -30.23 5.07 -0.37
C GLY A 135 -29.34 6.32 -0.43
N THR A 136 -29.17 6.88 -1.63
CA THR A 136 -28.31 8.05 -1.90
C THR A 136 -29.05 9.37 -1.66
N LYS A 137 -28.43 10.32 -0.96
CA LYS A 137 -28.97 11.66 -0.69
C LYS A 137 -27.96 12.75 -1.06
N THR A 138 -28.45 13.91 -1.48
CA THR A 138 -27.62 15.11 -1.73
C THR A 138 -27.37 15.93 -0.47
N SER A 139 -28.14 15.70 0.60
CA SER A 139 -27.94 16.34 1.89
C SER A 139 -28.56 15.53 3.02
N VAL A 140 -27.97 15.56 4.22
CA VAL A 140 -28.47 14.84 5.39
C VAL A 140 -28.09 15.54 6.70
N PHE A 141 -28.91 15.36 7.74
CA PHE A 141 -28.51 15.71 9.10
C PHE A 141 -27.76 14.53 9.72
N LEU A 142 -26.51 14.77 10.11
CA LEU A 142 -25.68 13.78 10.79
C LEU A 142 -25.40 14.22 12.21
N THR A 143 -25.26 13.28 13.13
CA THR A 143 -24.80 13.57 14.49
C THR A 143 -23.38 14.11 14.44
N TRP A 144 -23.15 15.27 15.04
CA TRP A 144 -21.84 15.91 15.12
C TRP A 144 -20.88 15.02 15.90
N ASP A 145 -19.69 14.85 15.36
CA ASP A 145 -18.55 14.26 16.02
C ASP A 145 -17.27 14.99 15.58
N GLN A 146 -16.19 14.86 16.34
CA GLN A 146 -14.92 15.50 16.00
C GLN A 146 -14.34 14.94 14.69
N ASN A 147 -14.52 13.65 14.46
CA ASN A 147 -14.06 12.95 13.26
C ASN A 147 -15.28 12.29 12.60
N MET A 148 -15.82 12.95 11.59
CA MET A 148 -16.97 12.45 10.85
C MET A 148 -16.49 11.68 9.62
N GLU A 149 -17.04 10.49 9.43
CA GLU A 149 -16.80 9.67 8.23
C GLU A 149 -18.11 9.46 7.48
N VAL A 150 -18.05 9.64 6.16
CA VAL A 150 -19.20 9.53 5.27
C VAL A 150 -18.80 8.80 4.00
N LYS A 151 -19.71 7.94 3.51
CA LYS A 151 -19.54 7.25 2.23
C LYS A 151 -20.13 8.11 1.13
N LEU A 152 -19.29 8.50 0.19
CA LEU A 152 -19.66 9.31 -0.97
C LEU A 152 -19.70 8.41 -2.21
N ASP A 153 -20.83 8.43 -2.91
CA ASP A 153 -20.95 7.94 -4.27
C ASP A 153 -20.61 9.08 -5.24
N MET A 154 -19.52 8.92 -5.98
CA MET A 154 -19.09 9.82 -7.03
C MET A 154 -18.95 9.03 -8.32
N ASN A 155 -19.79 9.34 -9.32
CA ASN A 155 -19.79 8.66 -10.62
C ASN A 155 -19.93 7.13 -10.52
N GLY A 156 -20.62 6.63 -9.49
CA GLY A 156 -20.80 5.21 -9.22
C GLY A 156 -19.58 4.53 -8.61
N PHE A 157 -18.65 5.29 -8.01
CA PHE A 157 -17.56 4.79 -7.15
C PHE A 157 -17.83 5.22 -5.72
N ILE A 158 -17.58 4.32 -4.78
CA ILE A 158 -17.77 4.59 -3.35
C ILE A 158 -16.42 4.99 -2.76
N PHE A 159 -16.40 6.14 -2.10
CA PHE A 159 -15.25 6.66 -1.37
C PHE A 159 -15.61 6.88 0.09
N GLU A 160 -14.72 6.47 0.99
CA GLU A 160 -14.81 6.81 2.40
C GLU A 160 -14.12 8.16 2.61
N HIS A 161 -14.90 9.18 2.95
CA HIS A 161 -14.42 10.55 3.14
C HIS A 161 -14.52 10.93 4.62
N ALA A 162 -13.39 11.28 5.20
CA ALA A 162 -13.30 11.80 6.56
C ALA A 162 -13.22 13.33 6.54
N PHE A 163 -13.92 13.98 7.48
CA PHE A 163 -13.82 15.42 7.70
C PHE A 163 -14.02 15.76 9.18
N SER A 164 -13.43 16.88 9.62
CA SER A 164 -13.55 17.36 11.00
C SER A 164 -14.36 18.66 11.03
N PRO A 165 -15.62 18.63 11.52
CA PRO A 165 -16.45 19.82 11.62
C PRO A 165 -15.93 20.81 12.68
N SER A 166 -15.83 22.09 12.32
CA SER A 166 -15.46 23.18 13.25
C SER A 166 -16.52 23.39 14.34
N LEU A 167 -16.08 23.89 15.50
CA LEU A 167 -17.01 24.36 16.54
C LEU A 167 -17.80 25.58 16.02
N GLY A 168 -19.09 25.63 16.33
CA GLY A 168 -20.04 26.68 15.92
C GLY A 168 -20.58 26.56 14.50
N GLU A 169 -19.99 25.72 13.64
CA GLU A 169 -20.47 25.52 12.26
C GLU A 169 -21.53 24.42 12.20
N PHE A 170 -22.64 24.71 11.50
CA PHE A 170 -23.80 23.82 11.40
C PHE A 170 -24.04 23.27 10.00
N ILE A 171 -23.42 23.87 8.98
CA ILE A 171 -23.61 23.49 7.57
C ILE A 171 -22.25 23.18 6.98
N TYR A 172 -22.07 21.97 6.45
CA TYR A 172 -20.84 21.50 5.83
C TYR A 172 -21.09 21.08 4.39
N ARG A 173 -20.17 21.46 3.51
CA ARG A 173 -20.16 21.02 2.11
C ARG A 173 -19.01 20.04 1.93
N ILE A 174 -19.33 18.85 1.44
CA ILE A 174 -18.38 17.75 1.27
C ILE A 174 -18.47 17.15 -0.14
N PRO A 175 -17.37 16.68 -0.72
CA PRO A 175 -16.01 16.92 -0.25
C PRO A 175 -15.65 18.41 -0.41
N SER A 176 -14.86 18.95 0.51
CA SER A 176 -14.49 20.39 0.51
C SER A 176 -13.56 20.77 -0.66
N ARG A 177 -12.93 19.77 -1.27
CA ARG A 177 -12.07 19.86 -2.46
C ARG A 177 -12.07 18.53 -3.20
N LEU A 178 -11.65 18.56 -4.45
CA LEU A 178 -11.51 17.39 -5.30
C LEU A 178 -10.08 17.30 -5.83
N VAL A 179 -9.63 16.08 -6.10
CA VAL A 179 -8.35 15.79 -6.75
C VAL A 179 -8.66 15.19 -8.12
N ASP A 180 -8.02 15.72 -9.16
CA ASP A 180 -8.02 15.12 -10.50
C ASP A 180 -7.04 13.95 -10.51
N LEU A 181 -7.56 12.73 -10.39
CA LEU A 181 -6.81 11.47 -10.46
C LEU A 181 -6.68 11.05 -11.92
N GLU A 182 -5.49 11.18 -12.47
CA GLU A 182 -5.14 10.68 -13.81
C GLU A 182 -4.51 9.30 -13.68
N ILE A 183 -5.16 8.28 -14.27
CA ILE A 183 -4.64 6.92 -14.31
C ILE A 183 -4.33 6.58 -15.77
N SER A 184 -3.08 6.27 -16.04
CA SER A 184 -2.58 5.79 -17.32
C SER A 184 -1.92 4.43 -17.16
N GLY A 185 -1.71 3.68 -18.24
CA GLY A 185 -1.08 2.37 -18.17
C GLY A 185 -1.26 1.55 -19.43
N ALA A 186 -0.64 0.36 -19.47
CA ALA A 186 -0.67 -0.51 -20.65
C ALA A 186 -1.85 -1.49 -20.66
N ASN A 187 -2.47 -1.77 -19.51
CA ASN A 187 -3.74 -2.50 -19.45
C ASN A 187 -4.88 -1.64 -19.97
N SER A 188 -5.83 -2.21 -20.70
CA SER A 188 -7.02 -1.48 -21.15
C SER A 188 -8.08 -1.35 -20.05
N GLU A 189 -8.09 -2.27 -19.07
CA GLU A 189 -9.07 -2.35 -17.97
C GLU A 189 -8.36 -2.56 -16.63
N ILE A 190 -8.79 -1.84 -15.59
CA ILE A 190 -8.37 -1.98 -14.19
C ILE A 190 -9.60 -1.97 -13.27
N ILE A 191 -9.44 -2.34 -12.00
CA ILE A 191 -10.43 -2.24 -10.95
C ILE A 191 -10.06 -1.06 -10.04
N LEU A 192 -10.95 -0.07 -9.93
CA LEU A 192 -10.84 1.07 -9.02
C LEU A 192 -11.97 0.97 -7.99
N ASN A 193 -11.63 0.86 -6.70
CA ASN A 193 -12.58 0.68 -5.59
C ASN A 193 -13.69 -0.34 -5.96
N ASP A 194 -13.26 -1.57 -6.29
CA ASP A 194 -14.10 -2.73 -6.65
C ASP A 194 -14.90 -2.60 -7.96
N LYS A 195 -14.64 -1.58 -8.78
CA LYS A 195 -15.33 -1.38 -10.06
C LYS A 195 -14.37 -1.34 -11.25
N LYS A 196 -14.71 -2.11 -12.29
CA LYS A 196 -13.94 -2.14 -13.55
C LYS A 196 -14.06 -0.84 -14.34
N ILE A 197 -12.93 -0.33 -14.79
CA ILE A 197 -12.81 0.89 -15.59
C ILE A 197 -11.76 0.71 -16.67
N ASN A 198 -11.92 1.45 -17.78
CA ASN A 198 -10.91 1.50 -18.81
C ASN A 198 -9.95 2.67 -18.59
N ILE A 199 -8.68 2.48 -18.92
CA ILE A 199 -7.63 3.51 -18.88
C ILE A 199 -7.07 3.77 -20.30
N PRO A 200 -6.50 4.95 -20.59
CA PRO A 200 -6.28 6.09 -19.68
C PRO A 200 -7.60 6.78 -19.29
N ILE A 201 -7.65 7.27 -18.05
CA ILE A 201 -8.82 7.98 -17.53
C ILE A 201 -8.39 9.10 -16.59
N VAL A 202 -9.19 10.17 -16.54
CA VAL A 202 -9.09 11.22 -15.54
C VAL A 202 -10.40 11.27 -14.77
N LEU A 203 -10.34 11.13 -13.46
CA LEU A 203 -11.49 11.09 -12.56
C LEU A 203 -11.34 12.13 -11.46
N LYS A 204 -12.43 12.79 -11.10
CA LYS A 204 -12.48 13.63 -9.89
C LYS A 204 -12.81 12.78 -8.68
N VAL A 205 -11.93 12.78 -7.69
CA VAL A 205 -12.06 11.98 -6.47
C VAL A 205 -11.96 12.86 -5.22
N PRO A 206 -12.63 12.49 -4.12
CA PRO A 206 -12.46 13.19 -2.85
C PRO A 206 -11.11 12.81 -2.21
N PRO A 207 -10.56 13.65 -1.31
CA PRO A 207 -9.44 13.27 -0.45
C PRO A 207 -9.85 12.04 0.37
N SER A 208 -9.32 10.89 -0.02
CA SER A 208 -9.72 9.58 0.48
C SER A 208 -8.66 8.54 0.11
N LYS A 209 -8.76 7.37 0.72
CA LYS A 209 -8.00 6.19 0.32
C LYS A 209 -8.61 5.56 -0.92
N ILE A 210 -7.77 5.26 -1.89
CA ILE A 210 -8.15 4.72 -3.18
C ILE A 210 -7.40 3.41 -3.42
N PHE A 211 -8.12 2.39 -3.86
CA PHE A 211 -7.56 1.10 -4.19
C PHE A 211 -7.65 0.87 -5.69
N ILE A 212 -6.50 0.62 -6.31
CA ILE A 212 -6.38 0.29 -7.72
C ILE A 212 -5.84 -1.12 -7.85
N GLU A 213 -6.49 -1.97 -8.63
CA GLU A 213 -6.04 -3.31 -8.97
C GLU A 213 -6.00 -3.48 -10.50
N ASP A 214 -4.85 -3.88 -11.02
CA ASP A 214 -4.60 -4.07 -12.46
C ASP A 214 -4.62 -5.56 -12.87
N GLY A 215 -5.21 -6.42 -12.02
CA GLY A 215 -5.23 -7.89 -12.16
C GLY A 215 -3.93 -8.57 -11.72
N ILE A 216 -2.91 -7.81 -11.33
CA ILE A 216 -1.58 -8.29 -10.94
C ILE A 216 -1.25 -7.87 -9.51
N LYS A 217 -1.48 -6.59 -9.20
CA LYS A 217 -1.18 -5.95 -7.92
C LYS A 217 -2.35 -5.08 -7.49
N LYS A 218 -2.62 -5.08 -6.18
CA LYS A 218 -3.46 -4.07 -5.53
C LYS A 218 -2.57 -2.97 -4.98
N ILE A 219 -2.85 -1.72 -5.35
CA ILE A 219 -2.15 -0.51 -4.94
C ILE A 219 -3.11 0.30 -4.08
N GLU A 220 -2.67 0.67 -2.87
CA GLU A 220 -3.36 1.66 -2.03
C GLU A 220 -2.72 3.03 -2.25
N ILE A 221 -3.53 4.02 -2.58
CA ILE A 221 -3.15 5.42 -2.72
C ILE A 221 -3.89 6.18 -1.63
N ASP A 222 -3.17 6.85 -0.75
CA ASP A 222 -3.75 7.67 0.30
C ASP A 222 -3.73 9.15 -0.10
N LEU A 223 -4.90 9.70 -0.45
CA LEU A 223 -5.06 11.11 -0.80
C LEU A 223 -5.66 11.95 0.34
N THR A 224 -5.78 11.40 1.55
CA THR A 224 -6.47 12.06 2.67
C THR A 224 -5.85 13.42 2.99
N ASP A 225 -4.51 13.48 3.07
CA ASP A 225 -3.73 14.69 3.35
C ASP A 225 -3.09 15.31 2.08
N TYR A 226 -3.45 14.83 0.89
CA TYR A 226 -2.79 15.26 -0.34
C TYR A 226 -3.32 16.60 -0.84
N HIS A 227 -2.57 17.71 -0.72
CA HIS A 227 -3.11 19.06 -0.93
C HIS A 227 -3.18 19.56 -2.39
N GLU A 228 -2.52 18.90 -3.34
CA GLU A 228 -2.51 19.37 -4.73
C GLU A 228 -3.81 19.01 -5.47
N SER A 229 -4.05 19.69 -6.60
CA SER A 229 -5.28 19.52 -7.38
C SER A 229 -5.26 18.31 -8.31
N LYS A 230 -4.10 17.72 -8.57
CA LYS A 230 -3.92 16.65 -9.56
C LYS A 230 -2.96 15.59 -9.06
N TYR A 231 -3.35 14.33 -9.11
CA TYR A 231 -2.50 13.18 -8.79
C TYR A 231 -2.39 12.27 -10.01
N VAL A 232 -1.17 11.88 -10.39
CA VAL A 232 -0.93 11.02 -11.56
C VAL A 232 -0.48 9.64 -11.12
N VAL A 233 -1.16 8.62 -11.63
CA VAL A 233 -0.81 7.21 -11.50
C VAL A 233 -0.45 6.70 -12.88
N ASP A 234 0.80 6.27 -13.04
CA ASP A 234 1.24 5.54 -14.23
C ASP A 234 1.35 4.04 -13.89
N LEU A 235 0.43 3.25 -14.43
CA LEU A 235 0.39 1.80 -14.39
C LEU A 235 1.09 1.18 -15.61
N LYS A 236 2.00 1.91 -16.28
CA LYS A 236 2.84 1.35 -17.35
C LYS A 236 3.45 0.03 -16.87
N LYS A 237 3.16 -1.01 -17.65
CA LYS A 237 3.58 -2.38 -17.38
C LYS A 237 5.09 -2.47 -17.37
N HIS A 238 5.61 -2.96 -16.27
CA HIS A 238 6.47 -4.11 -16.39
C HIS A 238 5.60 -5.29 -16.89
N ASP A 239 5.71 -5.68 -18.17
CA ASP A 239 4.91 -6.77 -18.73
C ASP A 239 5.45 -8.08 -18.17
N ILE A 240 4.77 -8.68 -17.20
CA ILE A 240 5.29 -9.86 -16.49
C ILE A 240 5.55 -10.98 -17.51
N TYR A 241 6.82 -11.24 -17.75
CA TYR A 241 7.29 -12.35 -18.58
C TYR A 241 7.02 -13.67 -17.87
N GLN A 242 7.40 -13.77 -16.58
CA GLN A 242 7.23 -14.99 -15.80
C GLN A 242 7.32 -14.75 -14.30
N ARG A 243 6.70 -15.63 -13.49
CA ARG A 243 6.88 -15.69 -12.03
C ARG A 243 7.45 -17.04 -11.63
N VAL A 244 8.38 -17.03 -10.68
CA VAL A 244 9.05 -18.24 -10.18
C VAL A 244 9.02 -18.25 -8.66
N ASN A 245 8.33 -19.23 -8.08
CA ASN A 245 8.29 -19.42 -6.63
C ASN A 245 9.60 -20.06 -6.16
N THR A 246 10.53 -19.22 -5.71
CA THR A 246 11.82 -19.65 -5.18
C THR A 246 12.39 -18.64 -4.20
N LYS A 247 13.06 -19.14 -3.16
CA LYS A 247 13.82 -18.31 -2.23
C LYS A 247 15.25 -18.14 -2.75
N VAL A 248 15.60 -16.94 -3.19
CA VAL A 248 16.96 -16.64 -3.68
C VAL A 248 17.94 -16.60 -2.51
N LYS A 249 19.02 -17.36 -2.62
CA LYS A 249 20.12 -17.38 -1.67
C LYS A 249 21.30 -16.55 -2.14
N LYS A 250 21.70 -16.69 -3.41
CA LYS A 250 22.88 -16.04 -4.00
C LYS A 250 22.60 -15.67 -5.46
N VAL A 251 23.26 -14.62 -5.95
CA VAL A 251 23.23 -14.26 -7.37
C VAL A 251 24.66 -14.19 -7.90
N PHE A 252 24.94 -14.94 -8.96
CA PHE A 252 26.24 -14.97 -9.63
C PHE A 252 26.14 -14.21 -10.96
N GLU A 253 26.70 -13.00 -11.00
CA GLU A 253 26.85 -12.21 -12.23
C GLU A 253 28.18 -12.61 -12.91
N ILE A 254 28.11 -13.19 -14.11
CA ILE A 254 29.25 -13.61 -14.92
C ILE A 254 29.20 -12.97 -16.32
N GLU A 255 30.28 -13.06 -17.10
CA GLU A 255 30.37 -12.37 -18.39
C GLU A 255 29.25 -12.77 -19.36
N SER A 256 28.79 -14.02 -19.32
CA SER A 256 27.75 -14.57 -20.19
C SER A 256 26.31 -14.37 -19.69
N GLY A 257 26.09 -13.93 -18.46
CA GLY A 257 24.75 -13.84 -17.88
C GLY A 257 24.69 -13.76 -16.37
N ILE A 258 23.48 -13.85 -15.82
CA ILE A 258 23.21 -13.82 -14.38
C ILE A 258 22.54 -15.12 -13.95
N PHE A 259 23.07 -15.77 -12.91
CA PHE A 259 22.47 -16.95 -12.29
C PHE A 259 21.90 -16.63 -10.91
N PHE A 260 20.58 -16.74 -10.76
CA PHE A 260 19.85 -16.62 -9.49
C PHE A 260 19.76 -18.00 -8.84
N TYR A 261 20.61 -18.27 -7.86
CA TYR A 261 20.60 -19.53 -7.11
C TYR A 261 19.53 -19.48 -6.01
N GLY A 262 18.53 -20.36 -6.10
CA GLY A 262 17.40 -20.40 -5.18
C GLY A 262 16.89 -21.80 -4.87
N GLU A 263 15.96 -21.88 -3.91
CA GLU A 263 15.27 -23.12 -3.51
C GLU A 263 13.75 -22.98 -3.60
N PRO A 264 13.03 -23.90 -4.30
CA PRO A 264 13.52 -25.13 -4.93
C PRO A 264 14.10 -24.93 -6.34
N LEU A 265 13.97 -23.74 -6.94
CA LEU A 265 14.34 -23.49 -8.33
C LEU A 265 15.35 -22.35 -8.43
N SER A 266 16.24 -22.44 -9.40
CA SER A 266 17.19 -21.42 -9.80
C SER A 266 16.86 -20.91 -11.20
N ILE A 267 17.36 -19.72 -11.54
CA ILE A 267 17.11 -19.08 -12.84
C ILE A 267 18.43 -18.68 -13.47
N TRP A 268 18.66 -19.07 -14.72
CA TRP A 268 19.73 -18.57 -15.56
C TRP A 268 19.20 -17.55 -16.55
N MET A 269 19.79 -16.37 -16.58
CA MET A 269 19.50 -15.33 -17.58
C MET A 269 20.74 -15.11 -18.45
N PRO A 270 20.78 -15.66 -19.68
CA PRO A 270 21.90 -15.43 -20.59
C PRO A 270 21.89 -14.01 -21.17
N ASN A 271 23.05 -13.52 -21.61
CA ASN A 271 23.19 -12.26 -22.36
C ASN A 271 22.31 -12.19 -23.61
N GLY A 272 21.95 -13.33 -24.18
CA GLY A 272 21.06 -13.41 -25.33
C GLY A 272 20.16 -14.63 -25.20
N GLY A 273 18.85 -14.39 -25.21
CA GLY A 273 17.84 -15.44 -25.08
C GLY A 273 16.83 -15.16 -23.99
N GLU A 274 16.07 -16.19 -23.67
CA GLU A 274 15.04 -16.18 -22.62
C GLU A 274 15.59 -16.79 -21.33
N PRO A 275 15.07 -16.40 -20.15
CA PRO A 275 15.49 -16.97 -18.89
C PRO A 275 15.14 -18.46 -18.81
N PHE A 276 16.03 -19.26 -18.24
CA PHE A 276 15.88 -20.70 -18.08
C PHE A 276 15.76 -21.08 -16.61
N ILE A 277 14.68 -21.78 -16.26
CA ILE A 277 14.40 -22.23 -14.89
C ILE A 277 14.89 -23.67 -14.71
N THR A 278 15.63 -23.92 -13.64
CA THR A 278 16.28 -25.20 -13.36
C THR A 278 16.27 -25.50 -11.86
N ASP A 279 16.43 -26.76 -11.46
CA ASP A 279 16.65 -27.20 -10.07
C ASP A 279 18.16 -27.36 -9.73
N SER A 280 19.04 -26.93 -10.64
CA SER A 280 20.49 -27.06 -10.51
C SER A 280 21.12 -26.10 -9.50
N ARG A 281 22.21 -26.53 -8.84
CA ARG A 281 23.07 -25.64 -8.02
C ARG A 281 23.80 -24.59 -8.84
N PHE A 282 24.02 -24.82 -10.14
CA PHE A 282 24.58 -23.86 -11.08
C PHE A 282 24.37 -24.31 -12.53
N TYR A 283 23.75 -23.44 -13.32
CA TYR A 283 23.53 -23.65 -14.75
C TYR A 283 23.96 -22.42 -15.54
N CYS A 284 24.57 -22.65 -16.70
CA CYS A 284 24.84 -21.62 -17.70
C CYS A 284 24.89 -22.25 -19.10
N ASP A 285 25.05 -21.42 -20.13
CA ASP A 285 25.13 -21.87 -21.53
C ASP A 285 26.29 -22.85 -21.79
N TYR A 286 27.30 -22.89 -20.91
CA TYR A 286 28.45 -23.78 -21.02
C TYR A 286 28.29 -25.13 -20.31
N GLY A 287 27.19 -25.33 -19.58
CA GLY A 287 26.87 -26.61 -18.95
C GLY A 287 26.15 -26.49 -17.60
N ASP A 288 25.89 -27.66 -17.01
CA ASP A 288 25.18 -27.84 -15.74
C ASP A 288 26.06 -28.61 -14.73
N ILE A 289 26.15 -28.09 -13.50
CA ILE A 289 26.88 -28.76 -12.42
C ILE A 289 26.24 -30.09 -12.02
N GLU A 290 24.93 -30.27 -12.14
CA GLU A 290 24.28 -31.54 -11.78
C GLU A 290 24.57 -32.63 -12.81
N GLU A 291 24.72 -32.29 -14.09
CA GLU A 291 25.22 -33.23 -15.09
C GLU A 291 26.66 -33.63 -14.81
N LYS A 292 27.52 -32.66 -14.46
CA LYS A 292 28.91 -32.94 -14.11
C LYS A 292 29.01 -33.79 -12.82
N SER A 293 28.09 -33.59 -11.88
CA SER A 293 27.98 -34.34 -10.62
C SER A 293 27.63 -35.82 -10.81
N LYS A 294 27.03 -36.20 -11.94
CA LYS A 294 26.80 -37.62 -12.30
C LYS A 294 28.08 -38.36 -12.64
N THR A 295 29.08 -37.66 -13.17
CA THR A 295 30.38 -38.25 -13.57
C THR A 295 31.40 -38.16 -12.45
N PHE A 296 31.37 -37.05 -11.71
CA PHE A 296 32.27 -36.79 -10.60
C PHE A 296 31.46 -36.46 -9.37
N PHE A 297 31.71 -37.11 -8.24
CA PHE A 297 31.04 -36.73 -7.00
C PHE A 297 31.44 -35.29 -6.62
N ILE A 298 30.47 -34.37 -6.61
CA ILE A 298 30.66 -32.95 -6.28
C ILE A 298 29.67 -32.58 -5.19
N ASP A 299 30.19 -32.33 -3.99
CA ASP A 299 29.41 -32.01 -2.81
C ASP A 299 29.46 -30.50 -2.49
N GLY A 300 28.53 -30.03 -1.66
CA GLY A 300 28.44 -28.65 -1.19
C GLY A 300 27.69 -27.71 -2.14
N GLU A 301 27.36 -26.53 -1.61
CA GLU A 301 26.80 -25.42 -2.39
C GLU A 301 27.89 -24.73 -3.20
N ILE A 302 27.53 -24.11 -4.33
CA ILE A 302 28.46 -23.20 -5.02
C ILE A 302 28.69 -21.97 -4.15
N VAL A 303 29.97 -21.63 -3.93
CA VAL A 303 30.39 -20.45 -3.15
C VAL A 303 31.23 -19.48 -3.97
N PHE A 304 31.58 -19.84 -5.20
CA PHE A 304 32.33 -19.01 -6.12
C PHE A 304 32.07 -19.43 -7.55
N ALA A 305 31.87 -18.44 -8.42
CA ALA A 305 31.79 -18.59 -9.86
C ALA A 305 32.54 -17.45 -10.54
N HIS A 306 33.35 -17.78 -11.55
CA HIS A 306 34.04 -16.79 -12.38
C HIS A 306 34.14 -17.29 -13.81
N GLU A 307 33.90 -16.40 -14.77
CA GLU A 307 34.02 -16.70 -16.19
C GLU A 307 35.32 -16.14 -16.76
N ASN A 308 36.03 -16.96 -17.55
CA ASN A 308 37.13 -16.51 -18.39
C ASN A 308 37.21 -17.37 -19.66
N ASP A 309 37.28 -16.73 -20.83
CA ASP A 309 37.31 -17.37 -22.16
C ASP A 309 36.31 -18.53 -22.34
N LYS A 310 35.02 -18.27 -22.07
CA LYS A 310 33.93 -19.25 -22.20
C LYS A 310 34.13 -20.51 -21.34
N THR A 311 34.81 -20.35 -20.21
CA THR A 311 34.96 -21.38 -19.18
C THR A 311 34.53 -20.79 -17.85
N ILE A 312 33.60 -21.45 -17.17
CA ILE A 312 33.20 -21.08 -15.81
C ILE A 312 34.03 -21.88 -14.83
N TYR A 313 34.69 -21.20 -13.90
CA TYR A 313 35.43 -21.78 -12.79
C TYR A 313 34.54 -21.72 -11.54
N LEU A 314 34.18 -22.88 -11.03
CA LEU A 314 33.31 -23.05 -9.87
C LEU A 314 34.09 -23.63 -8.69
N LEU A 315 33.77 -23.16 -7.50
CA LEU A 315 34.25 -23.76 -6.25
C LEU A 315 33.10 -23.96 -5.28
N THR A 316 33.01 -25.14 -4.70
CA THR A 316 31.96 -25.49 -3.74
C THR A 316 32.40 -25.25 -2.30
N SER A 317 31.42 -25.18 -1.39
CA SER A 317 31.64 -25.04 0.05
C SER A 317 32.39 -26.23 0.67
N SER A 318 32.44 -27.40 -0.01
CA SER A 318 33.22 -28.56 0.44
C SER A 318 34.67 -28.54 -0.07
N GLY A 319 35.01 -27.65 -1.01
CA GLY A 319 36.36 -27.55 -1.58
C GLY A 319 36.53 -28.18 -2.96
N HIS A 320 35.45 -28.54 -3.66
CA HIS A 320 35.52 -29.06 -5.02
C HIS A 320 35.65 -27.92 -6.03
N PHE A 321 36.75 -27.91 -6.78
CA PHE A 321 36.99 -26.99 -7.89
C PHE A 321 36.71 -27.66 -9.22
N VAL A 322 35.81 -27.06 -10.00
CA VAL A 322 35.26 -27.66 -11.21
C VAL A 322 35.10 -26.58 -12.26
N THR A 323 35.31 -26.93 -13.53
CA THR A 323 34.98 -26.02 -14.64
C THR A 323 33.79 -26.47 -15.49
N LEU A 324 33.04 -25.54 -16.05
CA LEU A 324 32.08 -25.77 -17.14
C LEU A 324 32.58 -25.08 -18.41
N GLY A 325 32.32 -25.63 -19.59
CA GLY A 325 32.77 -25.07 -20.88
C GLY A 325 34.03 -25.71 -21.46
N LYS A 326 34.92 -24.89 -22.05
CA LYS A 326 36.05 -25.39 -22.87
C LYS A 326 37.03 -26.26 -22.10
N LYS A 327 37.36 -25.88 -20.87
CA LYS A 327 38.27 -26.65 -20.02
C LYS A 327 37.49 -27.68 -19.21
N ASN A 328 38.06 -28.87 -19.08
CA ASN A 328 37.56 -29.90 -18.17
C ASN A 328 38.52 -30.11 -17.01
N ILE A 329 38.44 -29.23 -16.02
CA ILE A 329 39.15 -29.34 -14.75
C ILE A 329 38.18 -29.86 -13.71
N ASN A 330 38.67 -30.78 -12.89
CA ASN A 330 38.04 -31.22 -11.66
C ASN A 330 39.12 -31.53 -10.63
N ARG A 331 39.05 -30.89 -9.47
CA ARG A 331 39.99 -31.08 -8.37
C ARG A 331 39.28 -30.92 -7.04
N ASP A 332 39.41 -31.92 -6.19
CA ASP A 332 39.05 -31.81 -4.78
C ASP A 332 40.25 -31.25 -3.98
N PHE A 333 40.02 -30.16 -3.26
CA PHE A 333 41.01 -29.59 -2.33
C PHE A 333 40.82 -30.11 -0.89
N GLU A 334 39.89 -31.03 -0.66
CA GLU A 334 39.54 -31.74 0.59
C GLU A 334 38.97 -30.87 1.72
N ARG A 335 39.06 -29.54 1.58
CA ARG A 335 38.61 -28.56 2.56
C ARG A 335 38.03 -27.33 1.86
N ALA A 336 37.04 -26.74 2.53
CA ALA A 336 36.38 -25.51 2.12
C ALA A 336 37.39 -24.38 1.81
N PRO A 337 37.04 -23.47 0.89
CA PRO A 337 37.82 -22.27 0.67
C PRO A 337 37.76 -21.35 1.88
N MET A 338 38.91 -20.78 2.23
CA MET A 338 39.07 -19.75 3.24
C MET A 338 39.27 -18.37 2.58
N SER A 339 39.97 -18.31 1.45
CA SER A 339 40.14 -17.08 0.69
C SER A 339 40.23 -17.38 -0.80
N ILE A 340 39.59 -16.52 -1.60
CA ILE A 340 39.60 -16.62 -3.06
C ILE A 340 39.94 -15.24 -3.63
N ILE A 341 41.03 -15.15 -4.38
CA ILE A 341 41.48 -13.91 -5.01
C ILE A 341 41.55 -14.14 -6.52
N VAL A 342 40.84 -13.31 -7.27
CA VAL A 342 40.85 -13.35 -8.73
C VAL A 342 41.78 -12.27 -9.26
N THR A 343 42.61 -12.62 -10.23
CA THR A 343 43.45 -11.70 -10.99
C THR A 343 43.17 -11.89 -12.48
N ASP A 344 43.69 -11.03 -13.34
CA ASP A 344 43.53 -11.14 -14.80
C ASP A 344 44.09 -12.45 -15.39
N LYS A 345 44.95 -13.16 -14.66
CA LYS A 345 45.69 -14.35 -15.17
C LYS A 345 45.36 -15.65 -14.45
N TYR A 346 44.92 -15.57 -13.20
CA TYR A 346 44.70 -16.74 -12.37
C TYR A 346 43.74 -16.48 -11.21
N ILE A 347 43.21 -17.58 -10.65
CA ILE A 347 42.48 -17.61 -9.38
C ILE A 347 43.40 -18.20 -8.31
N GLN A 348 43.62 -17.46 -7.22
CA GLN A 348 44.29 -17.97 -6.03
C GLN A 348 43.24 -18.47 -5.04
N ILE A 349 43.44 -19.68 -4.52
CA ILE A 349 42.54 -20.32 -3.57
C ILE A 349 43.35 -20.77 -2.37
N LYS A 350 43.00 -20.26 -1.20
CA LYS A 350 43.52 -20.74 0.09
C LYS A 350 42.42 -21.52 0.77
N THR A 351 42.72 -22.72 1.26
CA THR A 351 41.72 -23.58 1.92
C THR A 351 41.92 -23.63 3.42
N PHE A 352 40.92 -24.12 4.15
CA PHE A 352 41.04 -24.44 5.58
C PHE A 352 42.05 -25.57 5.89
N LYS A 353 42.62 -26.21 4.87
CA LYS A 353 43.78 -27.12 5.02
C LYS A 353 45.10 -26.36 5.22
N LEU A 354 45.06 -25.03 5.19
CA LEU A 354 46.24 -24.15 5.19
C LEU A 354 47.12 -24.38 3.96
N GLU A 355 46.51 -24.66 2.82
CA GLU A 355 47.19 -24.84 1.54
C GLU A 355 46.76 -23.75 0.55
N SER A 356 47.70 -23.28 -0.26
CA SER A 356 47.49 -22.29 -1.31
C SER A 356 47.59 -22.93 -2.67
N TYR A 357 46.62 -22.64 -3.53
CA TYR A 357 46.52 -23.13 -4.89
C TYR A 357 46.39 -21.96 -5.86
N ARG A 358 47.03 -22.08 -7.02
CA ARG A 358 46.87 -21.18 -8.16
C ARG A 358 46.25 -21.94 -9.32
N VAL A 359 45.18 -21.38 -9.88
CA VAL A 359 44.53 -21.90 -11.08
C VAL A 359 44.79 -20.91 -12.21
N ASP A 360 45.72 -21.26 -13.12
CA ASP A 360 46.09 -20.40 -14.23
C ASP A 360 45.06 -20.51 -15.38
N PHE A 361 44.55 -19.37 -15.88
CA PHE A 361 43.55 -19.36 -16.96
C PHE A 361 44.09 -19.91 -18.29
N GLU A 362 45.40 -19.88 -18.51
CA GLU A 362 46.03 -20.53 -19.67
C GLU A 362 46.58 -21.93 -19.34
N GLY A 363 46.69 -22.27 -18.06
CA GLY A 363 47.37 -23.47 -17.56
C GLY A 363 46.46 -24.43 -16.81
N GLY A 364 47.02 -25.02 -15.75
CA GLY A 364 46.36 -25.95 -14.84
C GLY A 364 46.36 -25.46 -13.40
N ILE A 365 46.17 -26.38 -12.46
CA ILE A 365 46.16 -26.11 -11.02
C ILE A 365 47.52 -26.42 -10.42
N PHE A 366 48.10 -25.47 -9.69
CA PHE A 366 49.40 -25.59 -9.02
C PHE A 366 49.23 -25.37 -7.51
N LYS A 367 49.84 -26.23 -6.69
CA LYS A 367 49.97 -25.98 -5.25
C LYS A 367 51.15 -25.04 -5.02
N GLU A 368 50.90 -23.86 -4.47
CA GLU A 368 51.92 -22.83 -4.24
C GLU A 368 52.62 -22.98 -2.88
N GLY A 369 52.03 -23.74 -1.95
CA GLY A 369 52.62 -24.02 -0.64
C GLY A 369 51.60 -23.96 0.49
N ASN A 370 52.11 -23.75 1.71
CA ASN A 370 51.29 -23.63 2.91
C ASN A 370 50.98 -22.17 3.25
N VAL A 371 49.83 -21.94 3.85
CA VAL A 371 49.35 -20.64 4.29
C VAL A 371 49.65 -20.46 5.78
N TYR A 372 50.43 -19.42 6.11
CA TYR A 372 50.82 -19.13 7.49
C TYR A 372 49.93 -18.08 8.18
N ASN A 373 49.19 -17.29 7.40
CA ASN A 373 48.25 -16.27 7.89
C ASN A 373 46.83 -16.61 7.44
N MET A 374 45.93 -16.82 8.41
CA MET A 374 44.51 -17.10 8.16
C MET A 374 43.77 -15.77 8.02
N ASN A 375 43.26 -15.48 6.83
CA ASN A 375 42.29 -14.41 6.60
C ASN A 375 41.11 -14.99 5.85
N LEU A 376 39.89 -14.70 6.32
CA LEU A 376 38.65 -15.08 5.64
C LEU A 376 38.34 -14.00 4.62
N ASP A 377 38.46 -14.32 3.34
CA ASP A 377 38.30 -13.36 2.25
C ASP A 377 37.63 -14.06 1.06
N LEU A 378 36.31 -14.25 1.19
CA LEU A 378 35.47 -14.88 0.18
C LEU A 378 34.60 -13.79 -0.48
N PRO A 379 34.40 -13.86 -1.81
CA PRO A 379 33.47 -12.96 -2.48
C PRO A 379 32.05 -13.08 -1.91
N SER A 380 31.37 -11.94 -1.73
CA SER A 380 29.93 -11.93 -1.41
C SER A 380 29.12 -12.03 -2.70
N TYR A 381 28.07 -12.84 -2.65
CA TYR A 381 27.07 -13.01 -3.72
C TYR A 381 25.67 -12.74 -3.18
N ASP A 382 25.57 -11.86 -2.18
CA ASP A 382 24.29 -11.38 -1.65
C ASP A 382 23.49 -10.72 -2.78
N HIS A 383 22.19 -10.99 -2.81
CA HIS A 383 21.33 -10.49 -3.87
C HIS A 383 20.78 -9.09 -3.53
N LYS A 384 20.47 -8.32 -4.58
CA LYS A 384 19.70 -7.08 -4.51
C LYS A 384 18.22 -7.40 -4.69
N ASP A 385 17.34 -6.50 -4.29
CA ASP A 385 15.89 -6.67 -4.50
C ASP A 385 15.50 -6.55 -5.98
N PHE A 386 16.32 -5.87 -6.78
CA PHE A 386 16.02 -5.57 -8.18
C PHE A 386 17.25 -5.67 -9.08
N TYR A 387 17.07 -6.25 -10.26
CA TYR A 387 18.06 -6.36 -11.32
C TYR A 387 17.46 -5.96 -12.67
N GLU A 388 18.22 -5.21 -13.46
CA GLU A 388 17.90 -4.97 -14.87
C GLU A 388 18.95 -5.66 -15.73
N PHE A 389 18.49 -6.43 -16.70
CA PHE A 389 19.36 -7.18 -17.58
C PHE A 389 18.74 -7.34 -18.97
N ASN A 390 19.39 -6.76 -19.97
CA ASN A 390 18.87 -6.67 -21.33
C ASN A 390 17.46 -6.02 -21.37
N LYS A 391 16.50 -6.70 -21.99
CA LYS A 391 15.10 -6.28 -22.09
C LYS A 391 14.25 -6.82 -20.95
N LEU A 392 14.86 -7.32 -19.88
CA LEU A 392 14.15 -7.87 -18.74
C LEU A 392 14.53 -7.17 -17.44
N SER A 393 13.57 -7.04 -16.53
CA SER A 393 13.84 -6.72 -15.13
C SER A 393 13.39 -7.86 -14.22
N PHE A 394 14.10 -8.02 -13.11
CA PHE A 394 13.86 -9.08 -12.12
C PHE A 394 13.65 -8.41 -10.77
N GLU A 395 12.51 -8.67 -10.14
CA GLU A 395 12.22 -8.26 -8.77
C GLU A 395 12.20 -9.49 -7.87
N ILE A 396 13.01 -9.47 -6.81
CA ILE A 396 13.11 -10.54 -5.82
C ILE A 396 12.28 -10.13 -4.60
N LYS A 397 11.28 -10.95 -4.24
CA LYS A 397 10.41 -10.73 -3.08
C LYS A 397 10.24 -12.01 -2.29
N ASP A 398 10.80 -12.03 -1.08
CA ASP A 398 10.69 -13.16 -0.15
C ASP A 398 11.03 -14.53 -0.78
N ASN A 399 10.02 -15.24 -1.27
CA ASN A 399 10.10 -16.57 -1.90
C ASN A 399 9.58 -16.57 -3.34
N GLU A 400 9.62 -15.43 -4.04
CA GLU A 400 9.22 -15.29 -5.43
C GLU A 400 10.20 -14.38 -6.19
N ILE A 401 10.50 -14.73 -7.44
CA ILE A 401 11.11 -13.84 -8.42
C ILE A 401 10.07 -13.52 -9.48
N ILE A 402 9.87 -12.22 -9.73
CA ILE A 402 9.00 -11.72 -10.80
C ILE A 402 9.89 -11.17 -11.91
N ILE A 403 9.74 -11.73 -13.11
CA ILE A 403 10.47 -11.34 -14.31
C ILE A 403 9.54 -10.52 -15.19
N TYR A 404 10.03 -9.41 -15.71
CA TYR A 404 9.27 -8.49 -16.52
C TYR A 404 9.97 -8.19 -17.83
N ASN A 405 9.21 -8.06 -18.91
CA ASN A 405 9.64 -7.40 -20.12
C ASN A 405 9.71 -5.89 -19.87
N ILE A 406 10.87 -5.33 -20.18
CA ILE A 406 11.08 -3.89 -20.33
C ILE A 406 10.63 -3.55 -21.75
N SER A 407 9.46 -2.91 -21.88
CA SER A 407 9.06 -2.34 -23.17
C SER A 407 10.03 -1.22 -23.54
N GLU A 408 10.74 -1.39 -24.66
CA GLU A 408 11.43 -0.29 -25.32
C GLU A 408 10.38 0.74 -25.78
N GLU A 409 10.65 2.02 -25.53
CA GLU A 409 9.85 3.16 -26.04
C GLU A 409 9.69 3.15 -27.56
#